data_AF-H8MWL8-F1
#
_entry.id   AF-H8MWL8-F1
#
_cell.length_a   1.000
_cell.length_b   1.000
_cell.length_c   1.000
_cell.angle_alpha   90.00
_cell.angle_beta   90.00
_cell.angle_gamma   90.00
#
_symmetry.space_group_name_H-M   'P 1'
#
loop_
_entity.id
_entity.type
_entity.pdbx_description
1 polymer ?
#
loop_
_entity_poly.entity_id
_entity_poly.type
_entity_poly.pdbx_seq_one_letter_code
_entity_poly.pdbx_strand_id
1 'polypeptide(L)'
;MTARERLSTLTTVALDTSEFKKTYVYETRAPVAEVLADLKALGTLDSRAEWMRILMGIGSFVFMCLGISFAVLSQWLLSAALFATSIALFILWMRSKHTDLENRRYGLVAALLQRFQVDLDANAPVDVKLDLAPVDEERKAVGKRKRGRWDSEDFADTWLSLHGRFADGTHLHLSAVEHLQKRRRTGRGSSGKTKTKTKRKGKTLLQVGLRVKPERFPGLADQRANAKKAVRLPPEVVLSRLDVAQDRVSMRALLGKDGRDWVARRPKPATPSEPTVLPPHDASRVVTMMLLSLYQVLGATHRKAPARGRSQPV
;
A
#
# COMPACT_ATOMS: atom_id res chain seq x y z
N MET A 1 -10.95 -30.13 35.33
CA MET A 1 -10.67 -28.95 34.47
C MET A 1 -10.31 -29.44 33.08
N THR A 2 -11.31 -29.47 32.20
CA THR A 2 -11.24 -30.04 30.84
C THR A 2 -10.57 -29.08 29.87
N ALA A 3 -9.74 -29.61 28.96
CA ALA A 3 -8.96 -28.90 27.93
C ALA A 3 -9.78 -28.08 26.90
N ARG A 4 -11.08 -27.87 27.15
CA ARG A 4 -12.01 -27.16 26.27
C ARG A 4 -12.19 -25.67 26.63
N GLU A 5 -11.73 -25.23 27.81
CA GLU A 5 -11.78 -23.82 28.22
C GLU A 5 -10.55 -22.98 27.80
N ARG A 6 -9.51 -23.59 27.21
CA ARG A 6 -8.31 -22.85 26.75
C ARG A 6 -8.37 -22.34 25.31
N LEU A 7 -9.49 -22.51 24.59
CA LEU A 7 -9.65 -22.10 23.19
C LEU A 7 -10.61 -20.93 22.98
N SER A 8 -10.96 -20.20 24.04
CA SER A 8 -11.98 -19.14 23.99
C SER A 8 -11.52 -17.75 24.41
N THR A 9 -10.20 -17.51 24.53
CA THR A 9 -9.68 -16.13 24.34
C THR A 9 -9.68 -15.84 22.85
N LEU A 10 -10.90 -15.64 22.37
CA LEU A 10 -11.27 -15.15 21.06
C LEU A 10 -10.39 -13.95 20.73
N THR A 11 -9.77 -14.04 19.55
CA THR A 11 -9.16 -12.97 18.79
C THR A 11 -10.10 -11.75 18.79
N THR A 12 -9.97 -10.88 19.79
CA THR A 12 -10.57 -9.56 19.75
C THR A 12 -9.85 -8.82 18.63
N VAL A 13 -10.46 -8.83 17.45
CA VAL A 13 -10.14 -7.92 16.34
C VAL A 13 -10.12 -6.52 16.94
N ALA A 14 -8.95 -5.90 17.01
CA ALA A 14 -8.76 -4.60 17.64
C ALA A 14 -9.29 -3.45 16.75
N LEU A 15 -9.71 -3.77 15.52
CA LEU A 15 -10.27 -2.84 14.56
C LEU A 15 -11.65 -2.31 15.01
N ASP A 16 -11.68 -1.05 15.46
CA ASP A 16 -12.94 -0.29 15.55
C ASP A 16 -13.44 0.07 14.14
N THR A 17 -14.35 -0.75 13.63
CA THR A 17 -14.94 -0.56 12.30
C THR A 17 -15.73 0.75 12.16
N SER A 18 -16.21 1.34 13.25
CA SER A 18 -17.04 2.55 13.23
C SER A 18 -16.19 3.80 13.02
N GLU A 19 -15.03 3.87 13.69
CA GLU A 19 -14.05 4.92 13.51
C GLU A 19 -13.34 4.78 12.16
N PHE A 20 -12.95 3.55 11.81
CA PHE A 20 -12.28 3.27 10.53
C PHE A 20 -13.12 3.71 9.34
N LYS A 21 -14.44 3.49 9.33
CA LYS A 21 -15.33 3.94 8.24
C LYS A 21 -15.39 5.45 8.06
N LYS A 22 -15.07 6.23 9.11
CA LYS A 22 -15.06 7.70 9.05
C LYS A 22 -13.72 8.23 8.55
N THR A 23 -12.62 7.67 9.04
CA THR A 23 -11.27 8.21 8.82
C THR A 23 -10.51 7.51 7.69
N TYR A 24 -10.87 6.26 7.39
CA TYR A 24 -10.13 5.30 6.57
C TYR A 24 -8.70 5.06 7.06
N VAL A 25 -8.42 5.37 8.33
CA VAL A 25 -7.10 5.17 8.94
C VAL A 25 -7.17 3.98 9.88
N TYR A 26 -6.30 3.01 9.66
CA TYR A 26 -6.04 1.90 10.55
C TYR A 26 -4.74 2.16 11.30
N GLU A 27 -4.81 2.32 12.61
CA GLU A 27 -3.66 2.54 13.48
C GLU A 27 -3.71 1.56 14.65
N THR A 28 -2.66 0.78 14.84
CA THR A 28 -2.60 -0.21 15.92
C THR A 28 -1.17 -0.46 16.39
N ARG A 29 -1.06 -0.90 17.64
CA ARG A 29 0.16 -1.40 18.25
C ARG A 29 -0.12 -2.79 18.81
N ALA A 30 0.16 -3.83 18.03
CA ALA A 30 -0.25 -5.18 18.36
C ALA A 30 0.77 -6.23 17.84
N PRO A 31 0.73 -7.47 18.36
CA PRO A 31 1.49 -8.58 17.78
C PRO A 31 1.15 -8.81 16.31
N VAL A 32 2.12 -9.32 15.53
CA VAL A 32 1.99 -9.55 14.09
C VAL A 32 0.73 -10.35 13.73
N ALA A 33 0.38 -11.36 14.53
CA ALA A 33 -0.78 -12.22 14.29
C ALA A 33 -2.11 -11.45 14.36
N GLU A 34 -2.25 -10.53 15.31
CA GLU A 34 -3.44 -9.68 15.46
C GLU A 34 -3.54 -8.69 14.30
N VAL A 35 -2.44 -8.03 13.95
CA VAL A 35 -2.41 -7.12 12.79
C VAL A 35 -2.79 -7.84 11.50
N LEU A 36 -2.30 -9.07 11.29
CA LEU A 36 -2.69 -9.88 10.13
C LEU A 36 -4.17 -10.27 10.13
N ALA A 37 -4.74 -10.56 11.31
CA ALA A 37 -6.16 -10.84 11.45
C ALA A 37 -7.01 -9.61 11.10
N ASP A 38 -6.63 -8.43 11.59
CA ASP A 38 -7.29 -7.15 11.30
C ASP A 38 -7.20 -6.80 9.80
N LEU A 39 -6.03 -6.96 9.18
CA LEU A 39 -5.86 -6.75 7.73
C LEU A 39 -6.69 -7.74 6.89
N LYS A 40 -6.85 -8.98 7.38
CA LYS A 40 -7.75 -9.95 6.74
C LYS A 40 -9.21 -9.53 6.89
N ALA A 41 -9.61 -9.04 8.07
CA ALA A 41 -10.95 -8.49 8.28
C ALA A 41 -11.23 -7.32 7.34
N LEU A 42 -10.28 -6.40 7.16
CA LEU A 42 -10.36 -5.31 6.18
C LEU A 42 -10.57 -5.83 4.75
N GLY A 43 -9.78 -6.83 4.33
CA GLY A 43 -9.95 -7.47 3.02
C GLY A 43 -11.31 -8.14 2.83
N THR A 44 -11.90 -8.73 3.87
CA THR A 44 -13.26 -9.30 3.79
C THR A 44 -14.35 -8.23 3.72
N LEU A 45 -14.17 -7.10 4.41
CA LEU A 45 -15.09 -5.97 4.34
C LEU A 45 -15.06 -5.34 2.94
N ASP A 46 -13.86 -5.15 2.38
CA ASP A 46 -13.67 -4.57 1.07
C ASP A 46 -14.25 -5.45 -0.04
N SER A 47 -13.87 -6.75 -0.07
CA SER A 47 -14.42 -7.68 -1.07
C SER A 47 -15.94 -7.79 -1.02
N ARG A 48 -16.55 -7.70 0.17
CA ARG A 48 -18.01 -7.64 0.31
C ARG A 48 -18.59 -6.34 -0.27
N ALA A 49 -17.94 -5.20 -0.06
CA ALA A 49 -18.34 -3.91 -0.62
C ALA A 49 -18.22 -3.90 -2.15
N GLU A 50 -17.12 -4.43 -2.69
CA GLU A 50 -16.91 -4.61 -4.13
C GLU A 50 -18.00 -5.49 -4.75
N TRP A 51 -18.30 -6.63 -4.11
CA TRP A 51 -19.32 -7.57 -4.59
C TRP A 51 -20.72 -6.96 -4.58
N MET A 52 -21.09 -6.26 -3.49
CA MET A 52 -22.36 -5.52 -3.42
C MET A 52 -22.44 -4.44 -4.50
N ARG A 53 -21.34 -3.71 -4.75
CA ARG A 53 -21.29 -2.72 -5.83
C ARG A 53 -21.51 -3.37 -7.20
N ILE A 54 -20.88 -4.50 -7.49
CA ILE A 54 -21.09 -5.23 -8.75
C ILE A 54 -22.56 -5.66 -8.86
N LEU A 55 -23.13 -6.25 -7.80
CA LEU A 55 -24.51 -6.70 -7.78
C LEU A 55 -25.51 -5.54 -8.00
N MET A 56 -25.27 -4.39 -7.38
CA MET A 56 -26.11 -3.19 -7.56
C MET A 56 -26.02 -2.63 -8.98
N GLY A 57 -24.83 -2.66 -9.60
CA GLY A 57 -24.66 -2.27 -11.00
C GLY A 57 -25.40 -3.18 -11.96
N ILE A 58 -25.28 -4.50 -11.78
CA ILE A 58 -26.02 -5.50 -12.57
C ILE A 58 -27.53 -5.34 -12.34
N GLY A 59 -27.97 -5.23 -11.09
CA GLY A 59 -29.38 -5.06 -10.73
C GLY A 59 -29.98 -3.80 -11.36
N SER A 60 -29.29 -2.66 -11.28
CA SER A 60 -29.72 -1.42 -11.92
C SER A 60 -29.94 -1.59 -13.44
N PHE A 61 -29.02 -2.28 -14.11
CA PHE A 61 -29.13 -2.57 -15.55
C PHE A 61 -30.31 -3.49 -15.86
N VAL A 62 -30.48 -4.59 -15.10
CA VAL A 62 -31.59 -5.53 -15.29
C VAL A 62 -32.94 -4.85 -15.08
N PHE A 63 -33.10 -4.05 -14.02
CA PHE A 63 -34.35 -3.31 -13.77
C PHE A 63 -34.63 -2.27 -14.85
N MET A 64 -33.61 -1.63 -15.41
CA MET A 64 -33.76 -0.73 -16.56
C MET A 64 -34.30 -1.48 -17.78
N CYS A 65 -33.71 -2.63 -18.14
CA CYS A 65 -34.17 -3.44 -19.27
C CYS A 65 -35.61 -3.94 -19.07
N LEU A 66 -35.93 -4.46 -17.89
CA LEU A 66 -37.30 -4.90 -17.56
C LEU A 66 -38.29 -3.72 -17.62
N GLY A 67 -37.91 -2.56 -17.09
CA GLY A 67 -38.73 -1.35 -17.17
C GLY A 67 -39.08 -0.98 -18.61
N ILE A 68 -38.12 -1.07 -19.54
CA ILE A 68 -38.34 -0.85 -20.97
C ILE A 68 -39.29 -1.92 -21.55
N SER A 69 -39.06 -3.20 -21.26
CA SER A 69 -39.93 -4.29 -21.74
C SER A 69 -41.37 -4.14 -21.27
N PHE A 70 -41.61 -3.79 -20.01
CA PHE A 70 -42.96 -3.57 -19.48
C PHE A 70 -43.63 -2.30 -20.03
N ALA A 71 -42.86 -1.27 -20.38
CA ALA A 71 -43.39 -0.11 -21.08
C ALA A 71 -43.96 -0.50 -22.46
N VAL A 72 -43.25 -1.36 -23.20
CA VAL A 72 -43.71 -1.90 -24.50
C VAL A 72 -45.02 -2.70 -24.35
N LEU A 73 -45.17 -3.44 -23.25
CA LEU A 73 -46.39 -4.19 -22.93
C LEU A 73 -47.52 -3.34 -22.34
N SER A 74 -47.42 -2.00 -22.39
CA SER A 74 -48.40 -1.05 -21.82
C SER A 74 -48.63 -1.15 -20.31
N GLN A 75 -47.73 -1.80 -19.57
CA GLN A 75 -47.77 -1.94 -18.11
C GLN A 75 -47.05 -0.76 -17.44
N TRP A 76 -47.60 0.44 -17.59
CA TRP A 76 -46.94 1.69 -17.22
C TRP A 76 -46.58 1.81 -15.73
N LEU A 77 -47.46 1.35 -14.83
CA LEU A 77 -47.19 1.39 -13.37
C LEU A 77 -45.98 0.52 -12.98
N LEU A 78 -45.92 -0.69 -13.53
CA LEU A 78 -44.81 -1.61 -13.28
C LEU A 78 -43.52 -1.08 -13.89
N SER A 79 -43.58 -0.55 -15.12
CA SER A 79 -42.45 0.11 -15.76
C SER A 79 -41.89 1.25 -14.90
N ALA A 80 -42.75 2.15 -14.41
CA ALA A 80 -42.35 3.28 -13.57
C ALA A 80 -41.68 2.82 -12.27
N ALA A 81 -42.21 1.79 -11.60
CA ALA A 81 -41.61 1.23 -10.39
C ALA A 81 -40.21 0.63 -10.64
N LEU A 82 -40.02 -0.07 -11.76
CA LEU A 82 -38.73 -0.65 -12.15
C LEU A 82 -37.70 0.44 -12.49
N PHE A 83 -38.12 1.51 -13.18
CA PHE A 83 -37.26 2.66 -13.44
C PHE A 83 -36.82 3.38 -12.15
N ALA A 84 -37.76 3.64 -11.23
CA ALA A 84 -37.43 4.24 -9.95
C ALA A 84 -36.43 3.39 -9.15
N THR A 85 -36.62 2.07 -9.15
CA THR A 85 -35.70 1.11 -8.52
C THR A 85 -34.32 1.12 -9.19
N SER A 86 -34.27 1.13 -10.53
CA SER A 86 -33.02 1.20 -11.29
C SER A 86 -32.23 2.48 -10.98
N ILE A 87 -32.91 3.63 -10.92
CA ILE A 87 -32.31 4.93 -10.58
C ILE A 87 -31.78 4.91 -9.14
N ALA A 88 -32.57 4.38 -8.19
CA ALA A 88 -32.14 4.27 -6.79
C ALA A 88 -30.88 3.41 -6.65
N LEU A 89 -30.85 2.23 -7.29
CA LEU A 89 -29.66 1.36 -7.32
C LEU A 89 -28.47 2.03 -8.00
N PHE A 90 -28.70 2.78 -9.09
CA PHE A 90 -27.64 3.53 -9.78
C PHE A 90 -27.03 4.63 -8.91
N ILE A 91 -27.86 5.39 -8.18
CA ILE A 91 -27.40 6.41 -7.23
C ILE A 91 -26.57 5.76 -6.12
N LEU A 92 -27.06 4.66 -5.54
CA LEU A 92 -26.33 3.94 -4.49
C LEU A 92 -25.02 3.33 -5.03
N TRP A 93 -25.01 2.83 -6.26
CA TRP A 93 -23.81 2.34 -6.95
C TRP A 93 -22.78 3.46 -7.19
N MET A 94 -23.23 4.66 -7.57
CA MET A 94 -22.33 5.81 -7.69
C MET A 94 -21.77 6.25 -6.34
N ARG A 95 -22.58 6.22 -5.28
CA ARG A 95 -22.13 6.56 -3.93
C ARG A 95 -21.15 5.54 -3.36
N SER A 96 -21.34 4.25 -3.61
CA SER A 96 -20.45 3.19 -3.10
C SER A 96 -19.04 3.24 -3.68
N LYS A 97 -18.83 3.86 -4.85
CA LYS A 97 -17.49 4.07 -5.41
C LYS A 97 -16.58 4.88 -4.49
N HIS A 98 -17.13 5.70 -3.60
CA HIS A 98 -16.35 6.48 -2.64
C HIS A 98 -15.88 5.66 -1.43
N THR A 99 -16.33 4.41 -1.28
CA THR A 99 -15.99 3.51 -0.16
C THR A 99 -15.02 2.40 -0.59
N ASP A 100 -14.59 2.41 -1.85
CA ASP A 100 -13.64 1.44 -2.40
C ASP A 100 -12.27 1.61 -1.73
N LEU A 101 -11.80 0.60 -1.02
CA LEU A 101 -10.48 0.65 -0.39
C LEU A 101 -9.42 0.30 -1.43
N GLU A 102 -8.22 0.81 -1.23
CA GLU A 102 -7.11 0.55 -2.15
C GLU A 102 -6.45 -0.81 -1.82
N ASN A 103 -6.84 -1.87 -2.54
CA ASN A 103 -6.46 -3.26 -2.27
C ASN A 103 -4.94 -3.51 -2.19
N ARG A 104 -4.18 -2.76 -2.99
CA ARG A 104 -2.71 -2.84 -3.00
C ARG A 104 -2.08 -2.38 -1.68
N ARG A 105 -2.72 -1.48 -0.91
CA ARG A 105 -2.15 -0.91 0.32
C ARG A 105 -2.17 -1.91 1.47
N TYR A 106 -3.34 -2.37 1.90
CA TYR A 106 -3.44 -3.36 2.98
C TYR A 106 -2.85 -4.71 2.55
N GLY A 107 -2.96 -5.07 1.27
CA GLY A 107 -2.34 -6.26 0.70
C GLY A 107 -0.80 -6.24 0.80
N LEU A 108 -0.17 -5.06 0.62
CA LEU A 108 1.28 -4.93 0.78
C LEU A 108 1.67 -5.16 2.25
N VAL A 109 0.98 -4.52 3.18
CA VAL A 109 1.28 -4.68 4.62
C VAL A 109 1.14 -6.14 5.04
N ALA A 110 0.05 -6.80 4.64
CA ALA A 110 -0.16 -8.22 4.93
C ALA A 110 0.95 -9.09 4.35
N ALA A 111 1.33 -8.88 3.09
CA ALA A 111 2.39 -9.65 2.44
C ALA A 111 3.77 -9.44 3.10
N LEU A 112 4.06 -8.22 3.59
CA LEU A 112 5.31 -7.92 4.29
C LEU A 112 5.35 -8.54 5.68
N LEU A 113 4.28 -8.39 6.46
CA LEU A 113 4.17 -8.98 7.79
C LEU A 113 4.26 -10.51 7.74
N GLN A 114 3.63 -11.15 6.76
CA GLN A 114 3.76 -12.61 6.55
C GLN A 114 5.20 -13.03 6.25
N ARG A 115 5.97 -12.21 5.51
CA ARG A 115 7.38 -12.50 5.22
C ARG A 115 8.27 -12.27 6.42
N PHE A 116 8.03 -11.20 7.17
CA PHE A 116 8.86 -10.80 8.30
C PHE A 116 8.49 -11.52 9.59
N GLN A 117 7.36 -12.24 9.65
CA GLN A 117 6.91 -12.94 10.84
C GLN A 117 7.97 -13.87 11.45
N VAL A 118 8.84 -14.45 10.61
CA VAL A 118 9.91 -15.35 11.07
C VAL A 118 11.07 -14.59 11.74
N ASP A 119 11.33 -13.36 11.30
CA ASP A 119 12.46 -12.54 11.78
C ASP A 119 12.04 -11.58 12.90
N LEU A 120 10.77 -11.20 12.94
CA LEU A 120 10.20 -10.31 13.96
C LEU A 120 10.16 -11.02 15.31
N ASP A 121 10.44 -10.26 16.37
CA ASP A 121 10.32 -10.76 17.73
C ASP A 121 8.85 -11.07 18.04
N ALA A 122 8.55 -12.35 18.31
CA ALA A 122 7.20 -12.85 18.53
C ALA A 122 6.47 -12.15 19.69
N ASN A 123 7.22 -11.60 20.65
CA ASN A 123 6.67 -10.92 21.81
C ASN A 123 6.67 -9.39 21.66
N ALA A 124 7.29 -8.84 20.61
CA ALA A 124 7.34 -7.40 20.38
C ALA A 124 6.13 -6.93 19.55
N PRO A 125 5.39 -5.91 20.00
CA PRO A 125 4.33 -5.33 19.20
C PRO A 125 4.91 -4.61 17.97
N VAL A 126 4.14 -4.63 16.89
CA VAL A 126 4.40 -3.84 15.68
C VAL A 126 3.45 -2.65 15.70
N ASP A 127 4.00 -1.45 15.51
CA ASP A 127 3.21 -0.23 15.28
C ASP A 127 2.91 -0.11 13.79
N VAL A 128 1.64 -0.15 13.42
CA VAL A 128 1.19 0.00 12.04
C VAL A 128 0.22 1.17 11.96
N LYS A 129 0.52 2.11 11.07
CA LYS A 129 -0.37 3.18 10.62
C LYS A 129 -0.58 3.03 9.12
N LEU A 130 -1.83 2.85 8.72
CA LEU A 130 -2.25 2.59 7.35
C LEU A 130 -3.43 3.50 7.00
N ASP A 131 -3.20 4.48 6.13
CA ASP A 131 -4.24 5.35 5.59
C ASP A 131 -4.74 4.78 4.25
N LEU A 132 -6.01 4.39 4.20
CA LEU A 132 -6.69 3.85 3.03
C LEU A 132 -7.59 4.88 2.34
N ALA A 133 -7.60 6.13 2.79
CA ALA A 133 -8.32 7.20 2.15
C ALA A 133 -7.72 7.54 0.77
N PRO A 134 -8.53 8.03 -0.18
CA PRO A 134 -8.06 8.44 -1.50
C PRO A 134 -6.83 9.38 -1.44
N VAL A 135 -5.88 9.19 -2.36
CA VAL A 135 -4.64 10.00 -2.44
C VAL A 135 -4.92 11.48 -2.64
N ASP A 136 -6.07 11.79 -3.24
CA ASP A 136 -6.47 13.13 -3.65
C ASP A 136 -7.41 13.85 -2.68
N GLU A 137 -7.50 13.37 -1.45
CA GLU A 137 -8.21 14.03 -0.36
C GLU A 137 -7.55 15.38 0.00
N GLU A 138 -8.38 16.36 0.36
CA GLU A 138 -7.92 17.73 0.59
C GLU A 138 -6.88 17.84 1.72
N ARG A 139 -7.02 17.02 2.78
CA ARG A 139 -6.04 16.94 3.88
C ARG A 139 -4.63 16.51 3.44
N LYS A 140 -4.50 15.91 2.26
CA LYS A 140 -3.24 15.41 1.67
C LYS A 140 -2.67 16.36 0.61
N ALA A 141 -3.33 17.49 0.36
CA ALA A 141 -2.90 18.47 -0.63
C ALA A 141 -1.65 19.23 -0.15
N VAL A 142 -0.59 19.21 -0.96
CA VAL A 142 0.64 19.97 -0.71
C VAL A 142 0.53 21.39 -1.24
N GLY A 143 -0.29 21.59 -2.28
CA GLY A 143 -0.62 22.92 -2.77
C GLY A 143 -1.05 22.96 -4.23
N LYS A 144 -1.54 24.12 -4.64
CA LYS A 144 -1.98 24.41 -6.02
C LYS A 144 -0.97 25.33 -6.69
N ARG A 145 -0.53 24.98 -7.90
CA ARG A 145 0.48 25.73 -8.66
C ARG A 145 0.12 25.78 -10.14
N LYS A 146 0.28 26.94 -10.77
CA LYS A 146 0.24 27.02 -12.24
C LYS A 146 1.55 26.52 -12.82
N ARG A 147 1.46 25.60 -13.79
CA ARG A 147 2.61 25.06 -14.54
C ARG A 147 2.39 25.34 -16.03
N GLY A 148 2.77 26.54 -16.45
CA GLY A 148 2.43 27.06 -17.78
C GLY A 148 0.92 27.28 -17.90
N ARG A 149 0.28 26.68 -18.92
CA ARG A 149 -1.18 26.77 -19.15
C ARG A 149 -2.01 25.74 -18.37
N TRP A 150 -1.41 25.05 -17.40
CA TRP A 150 -2.07 24.01 -16.61
C TRP A 150 -2.19 24.44 -15.14
N ASP A 151 -3.39 24.36 -14.60
CA ASP A 151 -3.62 24.40 -13.16
C ASP A 151 -3.24 23.04 -12.60
N SER A 152 -2.28 22.99 -11.69
CA SER A 152 -1.77 21.76 -11.10
C SER A 152 -2.05 21.72 -9.61
N GLU A 153 -2.50 20.57 -9.12
CA GLU A 153 -2.68 20.28 -7.70
C GLU A 153 -1.77 19.10 -7.35
N ASP A 154 -0.88 19.32 -6.39
CA ASP A 154 0.10 18.34 -5.93
C ASP A 154 -0.35 17.77 -4.58
N PHE A 155 -0.31 16.44 -4.44
CA PHE A 155 -0.68 15.69 -3.23
C PHE A 155 0.49 14.82 -2.77
N ALA A 156 0.61 14.62 -1.46
CA ALA A 156 1.58 13.72 -0.86
C ALA A 156 0.90 12.94 0.26
N ASP A 157 0.72 11.64 0.04
CA ASP A 157 0.01 10.74 0.92
C ASP A 157 1.00 9.81 1.61
N THR A 158 1.30 10.04 2.89
CA THR A 158 2.13 9.14 3.70
C THR A 158 1.25 8.03 4.25
N TRP A 159 0.87 7.12 3.36
CA TRP A 159 -0.20 6.17 3.62
C TRP A 159 0.23 4.97 4.47
N LEU A 160 1.53 4.73 4.64
CA LEU A 160 2.04 3.64 5.48
C LEU A 160 3.19 4.11 6.36
N SER A 161 3.09 3.79 7.65
CA SER A 161 4.20 3.75 8.60
C SER A 161 4.13 2.42 9.35
N LEU A 162 5.21 1.65 9.33
CA LEU A 162 5.33 0.37 10.02
C LEU A 162 6.62 0.37 10.81
N HIS A 163 6.52 0.15 12.11
CA HIS A 163 7.65 -0.01 13.01
C HIS A 163 7.59 -1.37 13.67
N GLY A 164 8.71 -2.08 13.68
CA GLY A 164 8.82 -3.38 14.31
C GLY A 164 10.20 -3.60 14.89
N ARG A 165 10.34 -4.66 15.68
CA ARG A 165 11.62 -5.09 16.23
C ARG A 165 11.91 -6.51 15.78
N PHE A 166 13.09 -6.72 15.20
CA PHE A 166 13.58 -8.05 14.88
C PHE A 166 14.15 -8.73 16.13
N ALA A 167 14.22 -10.06 16.10
CA ALA A 167 14.74 -10.87 17.20
C ALA A 167 16.21 -10.54 17.56
N ASP A 168 16.95 -9.99 16.61
CA ASP A 168 18.34 -9.54 16.78
C ASP A 168 18.45 -8.18 17.51
N GLY A 169 17.33 -7.55 17.86
CA GLY A 169 17.26 -6.24 18.50
C GLY A 169 17.31 -5.05 17.54
N THR A 170 17.36 -5.28 16.22
CA THR A 170 17.30 -4.24 15.20
C THR A 170 15.88 -3.69 15.10
N HIS A 171 15.74 -2.37 15.08
CA HIS A 171 14.45 -1.72 14.85
C HIS A 171 14.23 -1.50 13.35
N LEU A 172 13.14 -2.05 12.84
CA LEU A 172 12.65 -1.84 11.48
C LEU A 172 11.77 -0.59 11.44
N HIS A 173 12.01 0.25 10.45
CA HIS A 173 11.09 1.31 10.05
C HIS A 173 10.81 1.18 8.55
N LEU A 174 9.55 1.07 8.19
CA LEU A 174 9.10 1.03 6.82
C LEU A 174 8.03 2.09 6.61
N SER A 175 8.18 2.88 5.55
CA SER A 175 7.19 3.91 5.20
C SER A 175 6.93 3.92 3.69
N ALA A 176 5.70 4.19 3.30
CA ALA A 176 5.34 4.39 1.91
C ALA A 176 4.65 5.75 1.72
N VAL A 177 5.08 6.47 0.68
CA VAL A 177 4.54 7.78 0.32
C VAL A 177 4.11 7.77 -1.14
N GLU A 178 2.86 8.12 -1.41
CA GLU A 178 2.34 8.28 -2.76
C GLU A 178 2.26 9.77 -3.11
N HIS A 179 2.86 10.15 -4.23
CA HIS A 179 2.75 11.50 -4.76
C HIS A 179 1.86 11.49 -5.98
N LEU A 180 0.78 12.27 -5.94
CA LEU A 180 -0.12 12.46 -7.06
C LEU A 180 -0.09 13.91 -7.51
N GLN A 181 0.01 14.12 -8.82
CA GLN A 181 -0.16 15.41 -9.44
C GLN A 181 -1.35 15.35 -10.40
N LYS A 182 -2.38 16.13 -10.10
CA LYS A 182 -3.49 16.41 -11.00
C LYS A 182 -3.20 17.68 -11.77
N ARG A 183 -3.39 17.67 -13.09
CA ARG A 183 -3.32 18.87 -13.92
C ARG A 183 -4.61 19.03 -14.70
N ARG A 184 -5.14 20.23 -14.73
CA ARG A 184 -6.33 20.61 -15.50
C ARG A 184 -6.01 21.80 -16.38
N ARG A 185 -6.54 21.80 -17.61
CA ARG A 185 -6.53 22.95 -18.50
C ARG A 185 -7.89 23.05 -19.17
N THR A 186 -8.50 24.22 -19.08
CA THR A 186 -9.72 24.55 -19.81
C THR A 186 -9.38 25.51 -20.93
N GLY A 187 -9.95 25.31 -22.12
CA GLY A 187 -9.77 26.21 -23.25
C GLY A 187 -10.92 26.11 -24.25
N ARG A 188 -11.10 27.15 -25.06
CA ARG A 188 -12.10 27.18 -26.12
C ARG A 188 -11.48 26.68 -27.44
N GLY A 189 -12.15 25.77 -28.13
CA GLY A 189 -11.73 25.29 -29.45
C GLY A 189 -12.12 26.25 -30.58
N SER A 190 -11.64 25.99 -31.80
CA SER A 190 -12.03 26.74 -33.00
C SER A 190 -13.53 26.70 -33.29
N SER A 191 -14.23 25.65 -32.85
CA SER A 191 -15.69 25.52 -32.93
C SER A 191 -16.47 26.25 -31.82
N GLY A 192 -15.81 27.10 -31.01
CA GLY A 192 -16.43 27.81 -29.88
C GLY A 192 -16.72 26.95 -28.64
N LYS A 193 -16.64 25.62 -28.74
CA LYS A 193 -16.87 24.69 -27.62
C LYS A 193 -15.75 24.75 -26.59
N THR A 194 -16.11 24.81 -25.31
CA THR A 194 -15.17 24.72 -24.19
C THR A 194 -14.74 23.26 -23.99
N LYS A 195 -13.43 23.01 -23.98
CA LYS A 195 -12.85 21.69 -23.72
C LYS A 195 -11.99 21.74 -22.46
N THR A 196 -12.19 20.76 -21.59
CA THR A 196 -11.32 20.51 -20.43
C THR A 196 -10.40 19.34 -20.74
N LYS A 197 -9.10 19.52 -20.57
CA LYS A 197 -8.11 18.43 -20.58
C LYS A 197 -7.61 18.22 -19.16
N THR A 198 -7.51 16.96 -18.76
CA THR A 198 -6.93 16.57 -17.46
C THR A 198 -5.74 15.65 -17.70
N LYS A 199 -4.76 15.70 -16.79
CA LYS A 199 -3.64 14.75 -16.72
C LYS A 199 -3.43 14.36 -15.27
N ARG A 200 -3.09 13.10 -15.03
CA ARG A 200 -2.70 12.59 -13.71
C ARG A 200 -1.31 11.99 -13.83
N LYS A 201 -0.46 12.25 -12.84
CA LYS A 201 0.86 11.63 -12.70
C LYS A 201 1.05 11.16 -11.27
N GLY A 202 1.26 9.87 -11.08
CA GLY A 202 1.53 9.26 -9.78
C GLY A 202 2.98 8.77 -9.70
N LYS A 203 3.53 8.75 -8.49
CA LYS A 203 4.76 8.00 -8.17
C LYS A 203 4.70 7.53 -6.73
N THR A 204 5.26 6.36 -6.45
CA THR A 204 5.29 5.79 -5.09
C THR A 204 6.74 5.72 -4.60
N LEU A 205 6.98 6.23 -3.40
CA LEU A 205 8.26 6.13 -2.70
C LEU A 205 8.12 5.10 -1.59
N LEU A 206 8.94 4.06 -1.65
CA LEU A 206 9.10 3.10 -0.56
C LEU A 206 10.38 3.45 0.18
N GLN A 207 10.34 3.43 1.50
CA GLN A 207 11.50 3.62 2.34
C GLN A 207 11.56 2.52 3.39
N VAL A 208 12.75 1.95 3.53
CA VAL A 208 13.08 0.94 4.54
C VAL A 208 14.29 1.46 5.31
N GLY A 209 14.22 1.42 6.63
CA GLY A 209 15.28 1.81 7.53
C GLY A 209 15.48 0.78 8.62
N LEU A 210 16.74 0.54 8.96
CA LEU A 210 17.15 -0.27 10.09
C LEU A 210 17.90 0.63 11.07
N ARG A 211 17.49 0.62 12.32
CA ARG A 211 18.24 1.21 13.42
C ARG A 211 18.86 0.10 14.24
N VAL A 212 20.18 0.18 14.40
CA VAL A 212 21.01 -0.85 15.02
C VAL A 212 21.78 -0.26 16.20
N LYS A 213 22.19 -1.12 17.14
CA LYS A 213 23.10 -0.71 18.20
C LYS A 213 24.50 -0.49 17.62
N PRO A 214 25.13 0.67 17.84
CA PRO A 214 26.44 0.99 17.25
C PRO A 214 27.55 0.05 17.75
N GLU A 215 27.43 -0.47 18.96
CA GLU A 215 28.34 -1.46 19.57
C GLU A 215 28.47 -2.74 18.72
N ARG A 216 27.39 -3.14 18.04
CA ARG A 216 27.35 -4.35 17.23
C ARG A 216 27.94 -4.14 15.83
N PHE A 217 27.92 -2.90 15.35
CA PHE A 217 28.35 -2.53 14.00
C PHE A 217 29.30 -1.33 14.03
N PRO A 218 30.51 -1.48 14.61
CA PRO A 218 31.50 -0.41 14.63
C PRO A 218 31.93 -0.05 13.19
N GLY A 219 32.13 1.25 12.93
CA GLY A 219 32.56 1.73 11.61
C GLY A 219 31.48 1.66 10.51
N LEU A 220 30.19 1.56 10.88
CA LEU A 220 29.08 1.54 9.92
C LEU A 220 29.05 2.80 9.03
N ALA A 221 29.31 3.97 9.60
CA ALA A 221 29.35 5.23 8.87
C ALA A 221 30.40 5.22 7.73
N ASP A 222 31.53 4.54 7.93
CA ASP A 222 32.62 4.45 6.96
C ASP A 222 32.26 3.57 5.75
N GLN A 223 31.21 2.74 5.87
CA GLN A 223 30.76 1.88 4.77
C GLN A 223 29.93 2.62 3.73
N ARG A 224 29.67 3.93 3.87
CA ARG A 224 28.82 4.68 2.93
C ARG A 224 29.23 4.54 1.45
N ALA A 225 30.53 4.54 1.17
CA ALA A 225 31.06 4.37 -0.20
C ALA A 225 30.82 2.95 -0.75
N ASN A 226 30.95 1.94 0.11
CA ASN A 226 30.75 0.53 -0.25
C ASN A 226 29.26 0.15 -0.27
N ALA A 227 28.43 0.83 0.52
CA ALA A 227 27.03 0.51 0.68
C ALA A 227 26.29 0.56 -0.66
N LYS A 228 26.60 1.55 -1.52
CA LYS A 228 26.03 1.63 -2.87
C LYS A 228 26.33 0.41 -3.74
N LYS A 229 27.51 -0.21 -3.59
CA LYS A 229 27.90 -1.43 -4.34
C LYS A 229 27.19 -2.68 -3.81
N ALA A 230 26.81 -2.68 -2.53
CA ALA A 230 26.08 -3.77 -1.89
C ALA A 230 24.56 -3.70 -2.16
N VAL A 231 24.02 -2.57 -2.60
CA VAL A 231 22.58 -2.46 -2.90
C VAL A 231 22.21 -3.31 -4.12
N ARG A 232 21.28 -4.24 -3.93
CA ARG A 232 20.68 -5.08 -4.96
C ARG A 232 19.18 -4.79 -5.02
N LEU A 233 18.77 -3.97 -5.99
CA LEU A 233 17.35 -3.73 -6.29
C LEU A 233 16.95 -4.39 -7.61
N PRO A 234 15.67 -4.71 -7.80
CA PRO A 234 15.15 -5.09 -9.12
C PRO A 234 15.51 -4.02 -10.16
N PRO A 235 15.86 -4.41 -11.40
CA PRO A 235 16.32 -3.49 -12.44
C PRO A 235 15.27 -2.43 -12.79
N GLU A 236 14.00 -2.71 -12.51
CA GLU A 236 12.89 -1.81 -12.81
C GLU A 236 12.67 -0.72 -11.73
N VAL A 237 13.42 -0.76 -10.64
CA VAL A 237 13.26 0.15 -9.50
C VAL A 237 14.46 1.08 -9.36
N VAL A 238 14.18 2.37 -9.20
CA VAL A 238 15.24 3.39 -9.06
C VAL A 238 15.54 3.65 -7.59
N LEU A 239 16.80 3.46 -7.20
CA LEU A 239 17.29 3.91 -5.91
C LEU A 239 17.28 5.44 -5.86
N SER A 240 16.46 6.02 -4.98
CA SER A 240 16.34 7.47 -4.80
C SER A 240 17.30 8.01 -3.74
N ARG A 241 17.47 7.29 -2.63
CA ARG A 241 18.35 7.71 -1.52
C ARG A 241 18.88 6.50 -0.78
N LEU A 242 20.14 6.56 -0.36
CA LEU A 242 20.76 5.62 0.57
C LEU A 242 21.46 6.47 1.64
N ASP A 243 21.06 6.27 2.89
CA ASP A 243 21.61 6.95 4.05
C ASP A 243 22.28 5.92 4.97
N VAL A 244 23.52 6.20 5.36
CA VAL A 244 24.31 5.33 6.23
C VAL A 244 24.91 6.23 7.31
N ALA A 245 24.52 5.97 8.54
CA ALA A 245 25.02 6.64 9.73
C ALA A 245 25.48 5.60 10.75
N GLN A 246 26.00 6.06 11.89
CA GLN A 246 26.59 5.19 12.91
C GLN A 246 25.61 4.19 13.53
N ASP A 247 24.34 4.59 13.71
CA ASP A 247 23.29 3.78 14.36
C ASP A 247 22.15 3.40 13.41
N ARG A 248 22.21 3.79 12.13
CA ARG A 248 21.11 3.56 11.18
C ARG A 248 21.55 3.45 9.75
N VAL A 249 20.85 2.61 9.00
CA VAL A 249 20.95 2.50 7.54
C VAL A 249 19.55 2.60 6.96
N SER A 250 19.34 3.46 5.96
CA SER A 250 18.04 3.58 5.31
C SER A 250 18.16 3.69 3.80
N MET A 251 17.20 3.10 3.10
CA MET A 251 17.10 3.07 1.66
C MET A 251 15.74 3.58 1.23
N ARG A 252 15.71 4.40 0.18
CA ARG A 252 14.48 4.87 -0.47
C ARG A 252 14.49 4.50 -1.94
N ALA A 253 13.43 3.86 -2.39
CA ALA A 253 13.23 3.40 -3.75
C ALA A 253 12.00 4.07 -4.38
N LEU A 254 12.07 4.35 -5.67
CA LEU A 254 10.99 4.95 -6.46
C LEU A 254 10.35 3.90 -7.37
N LEU A 255 9.04 3.73 -7.23
CA LEU A 255 8.19 2.90 -8.09
C LEU A 255 7.37 3.80 -9.03
N GLY A 256 7.10 3.31 -10.24
CA GLY A 256 6.25 3.98 -11.22
C GLY A 256 6.94 5.06 -12.07
N LYS A 257 8.28 5.13 -12.07
CA LYS A 257 9.01 6.06 -12.95
C LYS A 257 8.70 5.82 -14.43
N ASP A 258 8.54 4.55 -14.80
CA ASP A 258 8.27 4.13 -16.18
C ASP A 258 6.76 4.14 -16.52
N GLY A 259 5.93 4.71 -15.65
CA GLY A 259 4.47 4.75 -15.82
C GLY A 259 3.73 3.44 -15.50
N ARG A 260 4.46 2.39 -15.10
CA ARG A 260 3.87 1.13 -14.64
C ARG A 260 3.30 1.25 -13.24
N ASP A 261 2.15 0.64 -13.04
CA ASP A 261 1.57 0.50 -11.70
C ASP A 261 2.31 -0.57 -10.88
N TRP A 262 2.03 -0.59 -9.58
CA TRP A 262 2.57 -1.58 -8.66
C TRP A 262 1.44 -2.38 -8.00
N VAL A 263 1.74 -3.62 -7.68
CA VAL A 263 0.84 -4.53 -6.95
C VAL A 263 1.53 -4.98 -5.67
N ALA A 264 0.75 -5.30 -4.64
CA ALA A 264 1.26 -5.81 -3.37
C ALA A 264 2.17 -7.03 -3.58
N ARG A 265 1.65 -8.03 -4.29
CA ARG A 265 2.35 -9.25 -4.69
C ARG A 265 1.97 -9.58 -6.12
N ARG A 266 2.94 -9.94 -6.95
CA ARG A 266 2.63 -10.36 -8.32
C ARG A 266 1.89 -11.70 -8.30
N PRO A 267 0.76 -11.86 -8.99
CA PRO A 267 0.12 -13.15 -9.15
C PRO A 267 1.07 -14.09 -9.90
N LYS A 268 1.13 -15.36 -9.49
CA LYS A 268 1.88 -16.37 -10.24
C LYS A 268 1.20 -16.54 -11.59
N PRO A 269 1.92 -16.49 -12.73
CA PRO A 269 1.30 -16.69 -14.04
C PRO A 269 0.67 -18.08 -14.07
N ALA A 270 -0.59 -18.15 -14.52
CA ALA A 270 -1.33 -19.40 -14.63
C ALA A 270 -0.80 -20.28 -15.78
N THR A 271 -0.22 -19.66 -16.81
CA THR A 271 0.29 -20.34 -18.01
C THR A 271 1.56 -19.65 -18.53
N PRO A 272 2.56 -20.40 -19.05
CA PRO A 272 3.81 -19.83 -19.57
C PRO A 272 3.68 -18.95 -20.83
N SER A 273 2.54 -19.01 -21.53
CA SER A 273 2.33 -18.46 -22.87
C SER A 273 1.49 -17.18 -22.92
N GLU A 274 1.19 -16.56 -21.77
CA GLU A 274 0.37 -15.34 -21.73
C GLU A 274 1.18 -14.12 -22.23
N PRO A 275 0.69 -13.38 -23.25
CA PRO A 275 1.44 -12.29 -23.87
C PRO A 275 1.76 -11.19 -22.84
N THR A 276 3.06 -10.92 -22.68
CA THR A 276 3.61 -10.09 -21.63
C THR A 276 3.37 -8.60 -21.92
N VAL A 277 2.21 -8.08 -21.53
CA VAL A 277 2.18 -6.70 -21.04
C VAL A 277 3.18 -6.63 -19.89
N LEU A 278 4.13 -5.68 -19.94
CA LEU A 278 5.16 -5.55 -18.92
C LEU A 278 4.51 -5.60 -17.51
N PRO A 279 4.79 -6.62 -16.70
CA PRO A 279 4.02 -6.88 -15.50
C PRO A 279 4.23 -5.75 -14.47
N PRO A 280 3.22 -5.45 -13.63
CA PRO A 280 3.33 -4.43 -12.61
C PRO A 280 4.47 -4.75 -11.63
N HIS A 281 4.97 -3.71 -10.97
CA HIS A 281 6.04 -3.86 -9.98
C HIS A 281 5.51 -4.61 -8.74
N ASP A 282 6.23 -5.63 -8.29
CA ASP A 282 5.92 -6.35 -7.05
C ASP A 282 6.51 -5.59 -5.86
N ALA A 283 5.70 -4.78 -5.18
CA ALA A 283 6.16 -3.95 -4.08
C ALA A 283 6.69 -4.78 -2.90
N SER A 284 6.08 -5.92 -2.58
CA SER A 284 6.57 -6.80 -1.51
C SER A 284 7.99 -7.29 -1.79
N ARG A 285 8.27 -7.71 -3.04
CA ARG A 285 9.61 -8.14 -3.47
C ARG A 285 10.60 -7.00 -3.41
N VAL A 286 10.23 -5.80 -3.85
CA VAL A 286 11.09 -4.61 -3.79
C VAL A 286 11.50 -4.31 -2.37
N VAL A 287 10.55 -4.23 -1.43
CA VAL A 287 10.84 -4.00 -0.01
C VAL A 287 11.72 -5.10 0.57
N THR A 288 11.43 -6.36 0.26
CA THR A 288 12.26 -7.49 0.74
C THR A 288 13.70 -7.37 0.24
N MET A 289 13.90 -7.02 -1.03
CA MET A 289 15.24 -6.80 -1.59
C MET A 289 15.93 -5.56 -1.01
N MET A 290 15.19 -4.49 -0.71
CA MET A 290 15.72 -3.33 0.03
C MET A 290 16.21 -3.76 1.41
N LEU A 291 15.41 -4.53 2.15
CA LEU A 291 15.76 -5.03 3.49
C LEU A 291 17.02 -5.91 3.44
N LEU A 292 17.06 -6.90 2.54
CA LEU A 292 18.21 -7.78 2.35
C LEU A 292 19.47 -7.00 1.96
N SER A 293 19.33 -5.98 1.11
CA SER A 293 20.43 -5.09 0.75
C SER A 293 20.96 -4.31 1.96
N LEU A 294 20.08 -3.83 2.84
CA LEU A 294 20.50 -3.16 4.08
C LEU A 294 21.25 -4.14 5.01
N TYR A 295 20.78 -5.38 5.14
CA TYR A 295 21.50 -6.40 5.89
C TYR A 295 22.85 -6.77 5.28
N GLN A 296 23.00 -6.75 3.95
CA GLN A 296 24.31 -6.93 3.30
C GLN A 296 25.27 -5.78 3.64
N VAL A 297 24.78 -4.54 3.70
CA VAL A 297 25.58 -3.39 4.16
C VAL A 297 26.01 -3.58 5.62
N LEU A 298 25.11 -4.03 6.50
CA LEU A 298 25.44 -4.33 7.89
C LEU A 298 26.47 -5.46 8.01
N GLY A 299 26.29 -6.58 7.29
CA GLY A 299 27.20 -7.72 7.30
C GLY A 299 28.62 -7.41 6.78
N ALA A 300 28.78 -6.39 5.93
CA ALA A 300 30.09 -5.96 5.46
C ALA A 300 30.95 -5.32 6.57
N THR A 301 30.33 -4.76 7.63
CA THR A 301 31.08 -4.23 8.78
C THR A 301 31.73 -5.34 9.60
N HIS A 302 31.03 -6.46 9.81
CA HIS A 302 31.55 -7.61 10.57
C HIS A 302 32.81 -8.21 9.93
N ARG A 303 32.92 -8.20 8.60
CA ARG A 303 34.09 -8.77 7.89
C ARG A 303 35.35 -7.92 8.02
N LYS A 304 35.24 -6.66 8.43
CA LYS A 304 36.39 -5.76 8.64
C LYS A 304 36.84 -5.67 10.10
N ALA A 305 36.08 -6.21 11.05
CA ALA A 305 36.52 -6.25 12.44
C ALA A 305 37.76 -7.15 12.56
N PRO A 306 38.90 -6.69 13.09
CA PRO A 306 40.07 -7.54 13.27
C PRO A 306 39.71 -8.69 14.21
N ALA A 307 40.17 -9.90 13.88
CA ALA A 307 40.03 -11.07 14.73
C ALA A 307 40.56 -10.72 16.13
N ARG A 308 39.70 -10.78 17.16
CA ARG A 308 40.12 -10.61 18.54
C ARG A 308 41.25 -11.61 18.79
N GLY A 309 42.45 -11.08 19.02
CA GLY A 309 43.65 -11.85 19.30
C GLY A 309 43.36 -12.84 20.42
N ARG A 310 43.61 -14.12 20.12
CA ARG A 310 43.60 -15.21 21.09
C ARG A 310 44.82 -15.00 21.97
N SER A 311 44.65 -14.32 23.11
CA SER A 311 45.68 -14.25 24.14
C SER A 311 45.90 -15.66 24.68
N GLN A 312 47.02 -16.29 24.31
CA GLN A 312 47.49 -17.48 25.02
C GLN A 312 48.07 -17.02 26.37
N PRO A 313 47.71 -17.66 27.49
CA PRO A 313 48.42 -17.44 28.74
C PRO A 313 49.80 -18.10 28.62
N VAL A 314 50.82 -17.35 29.06
CA VAL A 314 52.21 -17.81 29.26
C VAL A 314 52.26 -18.70 30.49
#